data_AF-A0A2E6I9Q8-F1
#
_entry.id   AF-A0A2E6I9Q8-F1
#
_cell.length_a   1.000
_cell.length_b   1.000
_cell.length_c   1.000
_cell.angle_alpha   90.00
_cell.angle_beta   90.00
_cell.angle_gamma   90.00
#
_symmetry.space_group_name_H-M   'P 1'
#
loop_
_entity.id
_entity.type
_entity.pdbx_description
1 polymer ?
#
loop_
_entity_poly.entity_id
_entity_poly.type
_entity_poly.pdbx_seq_one_letter_code
_entity_poly.pdbx_strand_id
1 'polypeptide(L)'
;MQATTDTVTVRGPDGEPKTFNNVTTLMGNLGLFIKSDESVEMYVWENVLYMKWTEVKARTAIWEEALAELIADAFDDEWEEDEDYEDEAPEPAPKKEPAPEVKEEPETKADSDDPNVNPYSS
;
A
#
# COMPACT_ATOMS: atom_id res chain seq x y z
N MET A 1 -10.60 -9.11 5.01
CA MET A 1 -9.20 -9.52 4.68
C MET A 1 -8.71 -10.57 5.68
N GLN A 2 -8.05 -11.64 5.22
CA GLN A 2 -7.43 -12.66 6.09
C GLN A 2 -5.93 -12.40 6.21
N ALA A 3 -5.42 -12.39 7.44
CA ALA A 3 -4.00 -12.19 7.73
C ALA A 3 -3.53 -13.13 8.85
N THR A 4 -2.27 -13.54 8.80
CA THR A 4 -1.58 -14.12 9.95
C THR A 4 -1.21 -12.98 10.89
N THR A 5 -1.66 -13.05 12.14
CA THR A 5 -1.43 -12.00 13.14
C THR A 5 -0.56 -12.53 14.27
N ASP A 6 0.57 -11.86 14.51
CA ASP A 6 1.56 -12.28 15.50
C ASP A 6 0.99 -12.22 16.91
N THR A 7 0.26 -11.16 17.22
CA THR A 7 -0.34 -10.97 18.54
C THR A 7 -1.70 -10.30 18.40
N VAL A 8 -2.70 -10.88 19.03
CA VAL A 8 -4.03 -10.30 19.19
C VAL A 8 -4.37 -10.32 20.67
N THR A 9 -4.76 -9.19 21.23
CA THR A 9 -5.34 -9.14 22.58
C THR A 9 -6.76 -8.64 22.48
N VAL A 10 -7.69 -9.39 23.06
CA VAL A 10 -9.12 -9.06 23.11
C VAL A 10 -9.61 -9.10 24.55
N ARG A 11 -10.72 -8.44 24.82
CA ARG A 11 -11.48 -8.61 26.06
C ARG A 11 -12.31 -9.89 25.95
N GLY A 12 -12.04 -10.84 26.84
CA GLY A 12 -12.77 -12.08 26.97
C GLY A 12 -14.22 -11.86 27.42
N PRO A 13 -15.06 -12.90 27.35
CA PRO A 13 -16.45 -12.83 27.80
C PRO A 13 -16.59 -12.60 29.32
N ASP A 14 -15.54 -12.89 30.08
CA ASP A 14 -15.38 -12.60 31.51
C ASP A 14 -14.92 -11.16 31.80
N GLY A 15 -14.61 -10.38 30.77
CA GLY A 15 -14.10 -9.02 30.88
C GLY A 15 -12.58 -8.93 31.00
N GLU A 16 -11.88 -10.05 31.11
CA GLU A 16 -10.43 -10.08 31.28
C GLU A 16 -9.71 -10.10 29.92
N PRO A 17 -8.51 -9.51 29.80
CA PRO A 17 -7.73 -9.57 28.57
C PRO A 17 -7.27 -11.01 28.25
N LYS A 18 -7.54 -11.46 27.02
CA LYS A 18 -7.05 -12.73 26.46
C LYS A 18 -6.12 -12.44 25.29
N THR A 19 -4.90 -12.95 25.35
CA THR A 19 -3.90 -12.77 24.28
C THR A 19 -3.72 -14.07 23.50
N PHE A 20 -3.77 -13.94 22.18
CA PHE A 20 -3.49 -14.98 21.20
C PHE A 20 -2.21 -14.64 20.45
N ASN A 21 -1.39 -15.64 20.18
CA ASN A 21 -0.16 -15.48 19.42
C ASN A 21 -0.18 -16.35 18.16
N ASN A 22 0.33 -15.82 17.06
CA ASN A 22 0.45 -16.50 15.77
C ASN A 22 -0.86 -17.13 15.29
N VAL A 23 -1.94 -16.36 15.34
CA VAL A 23 -3.28 -16.81 14.94
C VAL A 23 -3.64 -16.31 13.56
N THR A 24 -4.49 -17.07 12.86
CA THR A 24 -5.12 -16.57 11.64
C THR A 24 -6.31 -15.72 12.02
N THR A 25 -6.33 -14.48 11.54
CA THR A 25 -7.45 -13.57 11.75
C THR A 25 -8.12 -13.18 10.45
N LEU A 26 -9.43 -13.00 10.50
CA LEU A 26 -10.21 -12.40 9.43
C LEU A 26 -10.85 -11.13 9.97
N MET A 27 -10.51 -9.99 9.37
CA MET A 27 -11.13 -8.70 9.64
C MET A 27 -12.36 -8.54 8.75
N GLY A 28 -13.50 -8.28 9.37
CA GLY A 28 -14.74 -7.94 8.67
C GLY A 28 -15.56 -6.91 9.43
N ASN A 29 -16.62 -6.40 8.80
CA ASN A 29 -17.37 -5.26 9.33
C ASN A 29 -17.99 -5.52 10.72
N LEU A 30 -18.36 -6.77 11.01
CA LEU A 30 -18.97 -7.16 12.28
C LEU A 30 -17.96 -7.30 13.44
N GLY A 31 -16.67 -7.45 13.14
CA GLY A 31 -15.64 -7.71 14.13
C GLY A 31 -14.45 -8.51 13.61
N LEU A 32 -13.63 -8.93 14.57
CA LEU A 32 -12.47 -9.76 14.34
C LEU A 32 -12.80 -11.23 14.57
N PHE A 33 -12.61 -12.05 13.54
CA PHE A 33 -12.67 -13.49 13.66
C PHE A 33 -11.26 -14.04 13.92
N ILE A 34 -11.11 -14.87 14.94
CA ILE A 34 -9.86 -15.54 15.28
C ILE A 34 -10.08 -17.03 15.08
N LYS A 35 -9.31 -17.62 14.16
CA LYS A 35 -9.34 -19.06 13.90
C LYS A 35 -8.18 -19.75 14.64
N SER A 36 -8.52 -20.75 15.43
CA SER A 36 -7.58 -21.73 15.98
C SER A 36 -7.81 -23.10 15.33
N ASP A 37 -7.03 -24.11 15.73
CA ASP A 37 -7.17 -25.48 15.20
C ASP A 37 -8.51 -26.12 15.61
N GLU A 38 -9.04 -25.75 16.78
CA GLU A 38 -10.22 -26.39 17.38
C GLU A 38 -11.50 -25.54 17.24
N SER A 39 -11.37 -24.24 16.97
CA SER A 39 -12.51 -23.31 17.03
C SER A 39 -12.34 -22.06 16.17
N VAL A 40 -13.45 -21.36 15.93
CA VAL A 40 -13.47 -19.99 15.42
C VAL A 40 -14.21 -19.13 16.43
N GLU A 41 -13.54 -18.13 16.97
CA GLU A 41 -14.10 -17.15 17.91
C GLU A 41 -14.33 -15.82 17.17
N MET A 42 -15.42 -15.11 17.46
CA MET A 42 -15.71 -13.78 16.92
C MET A 42 -15.76 -12.77 18.07
N TYR A 43 -14.98 -11.69 17.93
CA TYR A 43 -14.97 -10.57 18.85
C TYR A 43 -15.44 -9.31 18.13
N VAL A 44 -16.41 -8.60 18.72
CA VAL A 44 -16.77 -7.25 18.25
C VAL A 44 -15.56 -6.31 18.39
N TRP A 45 -15.47 -5.30 17.52
CA TRP A 45 -14.31 -4.39 17.48
C TRP A 45 -14.05 -3.68 18.81
N GLU A 46 -15.09 -3.36 19.58
CA GLU A 46 -14.98 -2.76 20.91
C GLU A 46 -14.22 -3.63 21.92
N ASN A 47 -14.18 -4.95 21.69
CA ASN A 47 -13.46 -5.90 22.51
C ASN A 47 -12.05 -6.17 21.98
N VAL A 48 -11.66 -5.67 20.81
CA VAL A 48 -10.29 -5.82 20.31
C VAL A 48 -9.42 -4.73 20.94
N LEU A 49 -8.47 -5.16 21.78
CA LEU A 49 -7.65 -4.23 22.55
C LEU A 49 -6.34 -3.90 21.83
N TYR A 50 -5.76 -4.88 21.14
CA TYR A 50 -4.47 -4.72 20.47
C TYR A 50 -4.26 -5.78 19.39
N MET A 51 -3.62 -5.38 18.29
CA MET A 51 -3.17 -6.28 17.24
C MET A 51 -1.77 -5.89 16.75
N LYS A 52 -0.97 -6.90 16.39
CA LYS A 52 0.39 -6.71 15.91
C LYS A 52 0.70 -7.63 14.74
N TRP A 53 1.32 -7.05 13.72
CA TRP A 53 1.92 -7.74 12.58
C TRP A 53 3.41 -7.44 12.52
N THR A 54 4.25 -8.46 12.36
CA THR A 54 5.70 -8.35 12.18
C THR A 54 6.15 -8.91 10.85
N GLU A 55 5.41 -9.86 10.29
CA GLU A 55 5.69 -10.38 8.95
C GLU A 55 5.52 -9.26 7.90
N VAL A 56 6.52 -9.09 7.03
CA VAL A 56 6.52 -8.02 6.00
C VAL A 56 5.27 -8.08 5.14
N LYS A 57 4.92 -9.27 4.62
CA LYS A 57 3.76 -9.43 3.74
C LYS A 57 2.45 -9.06 4.43
N ALA A 58 2.26 -9.53 5.66
CA ALA A 58 1.06 -9.21 6.44
C ALA A 58 0.97 -7.71 6.74
N ARG A 59 2.08 -7.07 7.15
CA ARG A 59 2.11 -5.61 7.39
C ARG A 59 1.78 -4.80 6.15
N THR A 60 2.36 -5.16 5.00
CA THR A 60 2.10 -4.44 3.74
C THR A 60 0.65 -4.57 3.33
N ALA A 61 0.09 -5.78 3.35
CA ALA A 61 -1.32 -6.00 3.00
C ALA A 61 -2.27 -5.24 3.95
N ILE A 62 -2.01 -5.28 5.26
CA ILE A 62 -2.83 -4.56 6.26
C ILE A 62 -2.75 -3.05 6.04
N TRP A 63 -1.57 -2.52 5.72
CA TRP A 63 -1.36 -1.10 5.46
C TRP A 63 -2.07 -0.65 4.17
N GLU A 64 -1.93 -1.40 3.09
CA GLU A 64 -2.55 -1.09 1.79
C GLU A 64 -4.07 -1.06 1.90
N GLU A 65 -4.67 -2.03 2.59
CA GLU A 65 -6.13 -2.09 2.79
C GLU A 65 -6.63 -0.94 3.68
N ALA A 66 -5.93 -0.63 4.78
CA ALA A 66 -6.29 0.51 5.63
C ALA A 66 -6.17 1.85 4.88
N LEU A 67 -5.16 1.99 4.01
CA LEU A 67 -5.00 3.17 3.17
C LEU A 67 -6.11 3.25 2.11
N ALA A 68 -6.46 2.12 1.48
CA ALA A 68 -7.53 2.06 0.49
C ALA A 68 -8.88 2.41 1.10
N GLU A 69 -9.17 1.97 2.33
CA GLU A 69 -10.40 2.34 3.06
C GLU A 69 -10.45 3.84 3.36
N LEU A 70 -9.35 4.45 3.80
CA LEU A 70 -9.28 5.91 4.01
C LEU A 70 -9.42 6.71 2.71
N ILE A 71 -8.85 6.20 1.62
CA ILE A 71 -8.98 6.78 0.28
C ILE A 71 -10.43 6.66 -0.18
N ALA A 72 -11.06 5.49 -0.04
CA ALA A 72 -12.45 5.28 -0.41
C ALA A 72 -13.37 6.22 0.37
N ASP A 73 -13.23 6.33 1.69
CA ASP A 73 -14.01 7.26 2.52
C ASP A 73 -13.78 8.74 2.10
N ALA A 74 -12.55 9.12 1.78
CA ALA A 74 -12.24 10.48 1.32
C ALA A 74 -12.75 10.81 -0.08
N PHE A 75 -13.03 9.79 -0.90
CA PHE A 75 -13.38 9.96 -2.32
C PHE A 75 -14.78 9.45 -2.67
N ASP A 76 -15.51 8.82 -1.75
CA ASP A 76 -16.93 8.47 -1.94
C ASP A 76 -17.83 9.74 -1.91
N ASP A 77 -17.41 10.82 -1.26
CA ASP A 77 -18.19 12.07 -1.15
C ASP A 77 -17.78 13.18 -2.16
N GLU A 78 -16.60 13.11 -2.80
CA GLU A 78 -16.06 14.21 -3.64
C GLU A 78 -15.98 13.91 -5.16
N TRP A 79 -16.27 12.70 -5.64
CA TRP A 79 -16.16 12.37 -7.08
C TRP A 79 -17.49 12.29 -7.86
N GLU A 80 -18.60 12.76 -7.29
CA GLU A 80 -19.86 12.95 -8.06
C GLU A 80 -19.94 14.31 -8.80
N GLU A 81 -18.85 15.08 -8.89
CA GLU A 81 -18.80 16.30 -9.71
C GLU A 81 -17.52 16.31 -10.56
N ASP A 82 -17.46 15.48 -11.60
CA ASP A 82 -16.69 15.76 -12.83
C ASP A 82 -17.11 14.78 -13.97
N GLU A 83 -18.42 14.61 -14.19
CA GLU A 83 -18.98 14.09 -15.46
C GLU A 83 -19.00 15.19 -16.55
N ASP A 84 -17.96 16.02 -16.66
CA ASP A 84 -17.84 17.01 -17.75
C ASP A 84 -16.39 17.09 -18.26
N TYR A 85 -15.73 15.94 -18.39
CA TYR A 85 -14.60 15.81 -19.32
C TYR A 85 -15.15 15.93 -20.75
N GLU A 86 -15.31 17.17 -21.21
CA GLU A 86 -15.37 17.47 -22.64
C GLU A 86 -14.13 16.83 -23.28
N ASP A 87 -14.37 15.93 -24.23
CA ASP A 87 -13.39 15.21 -25.04
C ASP A 87 -12.56 16.24 -25.83
N GLU A 88 -11.53 16.81 -25.21
CA GLU A 88 -10.62 17.74 -25.87
C GLU A 88 -9.81 16.94 -26.89
N ALA A 89 -10.34 16.90 -28.12
CA ALA A 89 -9.75 16.22 -29.25
C ALA A 89 -8.26 16.57 -29.34
N PRO A 90 -7.35 15.57 -29.46
CA PRO A 90 -5.92 15.84 -29.44
C PRO A 90 -5.55 16.82 -30.56
N GLU A 91 -4.92 17.93 -30.18
CA GLU A 91 -4.41 18.93 -31.12
C GLU A 91 -3.54 18.24 -32.19
N PRO A 92 -3.72 18.57 -33.48
CA PRO A 92 -2.95 17.94 -34.54
C PRO A 92 -1.46 18.28 -34.37
N ALA A 93 -0.63 17.22 -34.29
CA ALA A 93 0.80 17.32 -34.12
C ALA A 93 1.45 18.35 -35.09
N PRO A 94 2.37 19.20 -34.60
CA PRO A 94 3.05 20.17 -35.44
C PRO A 94 3.84 19.47 -36.56
N LYS A 95 3.64 19.93 -37.80
CA LYS A 95 4.39 19.47 -38.98
C LYS A 95 5.89 19.63 -38.74
N LYS A 96 6.65 18.53 -38.87
CA LYS A 96 8.11 18.53 -38.89
C LYS A 96 8.62 19.41 -40.04
N GLU A 97 9.28 20.52 -39.71
CA GLU A 97 10.24 21.17 -40.61
C GLU A 97 11.53 20.33 -40.70
N PRO A 98 12.21 20.29 -41.86
CA PRO A 98 13.38 19.45 -42.05
C PRO A 98 14.57 19.91 -41.20
N ALA A 99 15.18 18.96 -40.50
CA ALA A 99 16.34 19.18 -39.64
C ALA A 99 17.57 19.70 -40.42
N PRO A 100 18.30 20.71 -39.90
CA PRO A 100 19.64 21.02 -40.39
C PRO A 100 20.62 19.93 -39.92
N GLU A 101 21.44 19.43 -40.85
CA GLU A 101 22.55 18.50 -40.60
C GLU A 101 23.49 19.02 -39.52
N VAL A 102 23.59 18.30 -38.40
CA VAL A 102 24.63 18.52 -37.39
C VAL A 102 25.62 17.35 -37.48
N LYS A 103 26.88 17.74 -37.72
CA LYS A 103 28.08 16.92 -37.80
C LYS A 103 28.23 15.97 -36.61
N GLU A 104 28.74 14.78 -36.90
CA GLU A 104 29.24 13.78 -35.95
C GLU A 104 30.18 14.41 -34.90
N GLU A 105 29.87 14.22 -33.62
CA GLU A 105 30.86 14.22 -32.53
C GLU A 105 31.07 12.77 -32.06
N PRO A 106 32.31 12.34 -31.82
CA PRO A 106 32.60 10.95 -31.44
C PRO A 106 32.29 10.67 -29.97
N GLU A 107 31.76 9.49 -29.71
CA GLU A 107 31.57 8.89 -28.38
C GLU A 107 32.88 8.83 -27.58
N THR A 108 32.90 9.38 -26.38
CA THR A 108 33.91 9.02 -25.37
C THR A 108 33.25 8.31 -24.20
N LYS A 109 33.55 7.02 -24.12
CA LYS A 109 33.19 6.08 -23.07
C LYS A 109 33.62 6.61 -21.70
N ALA A 110 32.71 6.56 -20.73
CA ALA A 110 33.04 6.71 -19.32
C ALA A 110 33.93 5.53 -18.89
N ASP A 111 35.17 5.83 -18.51
CA ASP A 111 36.11 4.87 -17.94
C ASP A 111 35.83 4.73 -16.44
N SER A 112 35.66 3.50 -15.96
CA SER A 112 35.20 3.18 -14.60
C SER A 112 36.35 3.06 -13.59
N ASP A 113 37.55 3.51 -13.94
CA ASP A 113 38.78 3.35 -13.14
C ASP A 113 39.54 4.68 -12.91
N ASP A 114 38.82 5.78 -12.66
CA ASP A 114 39.45 7.04 -12.16
C ASP A 114 39.47 7.07 -10.62
N PRO A 115 40.65 6.97 -9.97
CA PRO A 115 40.78 7.00 -8.52
C PRO A 115 40.50 8.36 -7.87
N ASN A 116 40.17 9.41 -8.64
CA ASN A 116 39.78 10.72 -8.12
C ASN A 116 38.26 10.99 -8.12
N VAL A 117 37.43 10.00 -8.46
CA VAL A 117 35.97 10.13 -8.36
C VAL A 117 35.54 9.78 -6.94
N ASN A 118 35.18 10.80 -6.14
CA ASN A 118 34.62 10.61 -4.80
C ASN A 118 33.11 10.28 -4.89
N PRO A 119 32.67 9.08 -4.48
CA PRO A 119 31.28 8.63 -4.64
C PRO A 119 30.29 9.27 -3.64
N TYR A 120 30.71 10.24 -2.83
CA TYR A 120 29.84 10.98 -1.89
C TYR A 120 29.80 12.49 -2.15
N SER A 121 30.18 12.94 -3.33
CA SER A 121 29.90 14.32 -3.77
C SER A 121 28.42 14.38 -4.18
N SER A 122 27.62 15.11 -3.41
CA SER A 122 26.14 15.09 -3.39
C SER A 122 25.43 15.16 -4.74
#